data_AF-A0A1Y2DFG9-F1
#
_entry.id   AF-A0A1Y2DFG9-F1
#
_cell.length_a   1.000
_cell.length_b   1.000
_cell.length_c   1.000
_cell.angle_alpha   90.00
_cell.angle_beta   90.00
_cell.angle_gamma   90.00
#
_symmetry.space_group_name_H-M   'P 1'
#
loop_
_entity.id
_entity.type
_entity.pdbx_description
1 polymer ?
#
loop_
_entity_poly.entity_id
_entity_poly.type
_entity_poly.pdbx_seq_one_letter_code
_entity_poly.pdbx_strand_id
1 'polypeptide(L)'
;MNQLFAVGQGKSWIVERLVKWVEESKEGREDLLICAAHMLAALGRKDEHCVSLVHEYGVAHPLGKIAIKMSALQFEKATNGTRPGEVTQILFGVVSLLRHLSIPVANKAILGDTGIIGPVSTLLQRELDIVGPLQNAVVGLLKHLTAANVPNSLRLLETPSASQQNAVATTDASPAAPSSPFDFVLALIPRTDDVRLRSEATRIVVNVVRTLFSTKPLGTATDLAHASPITPTLHSAASNGLDAEETMKRRGRPLIVRKEVAEALSEMVRLSERYPMLINEAVVGLTLLAGSGGAGGELFLFLTG
;
A
#
# COMPACT_ATOMS: atom_id res chain seq x y z
N MET A 1 1.20 13.91 -27.20
CA MET A 1 1.32 13.54 -25.77
C MET A 1 2.76 13.64 -25.26
N ASN A 2 3.78 13.16 -25.99
CA ASN A 2 5.20 13.29 -25.58
C ASN A 2 5.69 14.74 -25.38
N GLN A 3 5.06 15.74 -26.02
CA GLN A 3 5.40 17.16 -25.83
C GLN A 3 4.91 17.76 -24.50
N LEU A 4 3.98 17.09 -23.79
CA LEU A 4 3.41 17.63 -22.54
C LEU A 4 4.38 17.54 -21.35
N PHE A 5 5.37 16.65 -21.44
CA PHE A 5 6.38 16.41 -20.41
C PHE A 5 7.80 16.47 -21.02
N ALA A 6 7.96 17.22 -22.11
CA ALA A 6 9.25 17.32 -22.79
C ALA A 6 10.27 18.06 -21.90
N VAL A 7 11.39 17.39 -21.63
CA VAL A 7 12.51 17.95 -20.84
C VAL A 7 12.98 19.25 -21.51
N GLY A 8 12.94 20.36 -20.76
CA GLY A 8 13.40 21.67 -21.20
C GLY A 8 12.33 22.61 -21.81
N GLN A 9 11.07 22.19 -21.94
CA GLN A 9 9.98 23.05 -22.47
C GLN A 9 9.10 23.74 -21.40
N GLY A 10 9.50 23.68 -20.12
CA GLY A 10 8.72 24.22 -19.02
C GLY A 10 7.48 23.38 -18.69
N LYS A 11 6.70 23.80 -17.69
CA LYS A 11 5.48 23.10 -17.29
C LYS A 11 4.40 23.26 -18.35
N SER A 12 3.64 22.19 -18.59
CA SER A 12 2.54 22.18 -19.54
C SER A 12 1.32 22.87 -18.94
N TRP A 13 0.85 23.94 -19.58
CA TRP A 13 -0.30 24.72 -19.11
C TRP A 13 -1.55 23.88 -18.81
N ILE A 14 -1.79 22.81 -19.60
CA ILE A 14 -2.95 21.93 -19.40
C ILE A 14 -2.76 21.04 -18.18
N VAL A 15 -1.54 20.54 -17.95
CA VAL A 15 -1.22 19.78 -16.74
C VAL A 15 -1.34 20.69 -15.53
N GLU A 16 -0.79 21.91 -15.57
CA GLU A 16 -0.95 22.91 -14.50
C GLU A 16 -2.43 23.22 -14.23
N ARG A 17 -3.26 23.33 -15.26
CA ARG A 17 -4.70 23.55 -15.08
C ARG A 17 -5.38 22.38 -14.36
N LEU A 18 -5.06 21.14 -14.73
CA LEU A 18 -5.61 19.95 -14.09
C LEU A 18 -5.13 19.83 -12.64
N VAL A 19 -3.85 20.09 -12.38
CA VAL A 19 -3.27 20.13 -11.03
C VAL A 19 -3.99 21.18 -10.18
N LYS A 20 -4.22 22.37 -10.73
CA LYS A 20 -4.98 23.43 -10.05
C LYS A 20 -6.41 23.01 -9.70
N TRP A 21 -7.09 22.23 -10.54
CA TRP A 21 -8.42 21.67 -10.21
C TRP A 21 -8.38 20.66 -9.06
N VAL A 22 -7.25 19.96 -8.88
CA VAL A 22 -7.04 19.09 -7.72
C VAL A 22 -6.73 19.91 -6.47
N GLU A 23 -5.85 20.91 -6.56
CA GLU A 23 -5.43 21.73 -5.42
C GLU A 23 -6.56 22.62 -4.88
N GLU A 24 -7.29 23.26 -5.78
CA GLU A 24 -8.38 24.18 -5.48
C GLU A 24 -9.75 23.48 -5.63
N SER A 25 -9.87 22.23 -5.17
CA SER A 25 -11.14 21.51 -5.24
C SER A 25 -12.26 22.33 -4.57
N LYS A 26 -13.23 22.80 -5.36
CA LYS A 26 -14.34 23.63 -4.88
C LYS A 26 -15.55 22.76 -4.60
N GLU A 27 -16.24 23.04 -3.51
CA GLU A 27 -17.54 22.46 -3.19
C GLU A 27 -18.54 22.76 -4.33
N GLY A 28 -19.30 21.74 -4.74
CA GLY A 28 -20.23 21.83 -5.87
C GLY A 28 -19.56 21.74 -7.25
N ARG A 29 -18.24 21.52 -7.31
CA ARG A 29 -17.45 21.30 -8.54
C ARG A 29 -16.62 20.02 -8.49
N GLU A 30 -17.17 18.99 -7.86
CA GLU A 30 -16.63 17.65 -7.77
C GLU A 30 -16.39 17.04 -9.16
N ASP A 31 -17.17 17.47 -10.16
CA ASP A 31 -17.01 17.16 -11.58
C ASP A 31 -15.59 17.49 -12.11
N LEU A 32 -15.06 18.65 -11.75
CA LEU A 32 -13.71 19.09 -12.18
C LEU A 32 -12.62 18.26 -11.52
N LEU A 33 -12.80 17.92 -10.24
CA LEU A 33 -11.86 17.09 -9.51
C LEU A 33 -11.81 15.67 -10.11
N ILE A 34 -12.98 15.06 -10.35
CA ILE A 34 -13.10 13.74 -10.97
C ILE A 34 -12.47 13.77 -12.37
N CYS A 35 -12.79 14.78 -13.17
CA CYS A 35 -12.23 14.98 -14.51
C CYS A 35 -10.70 15.11 -14.46
N ALA A 36 -10.18 15.96 -13.57
CA ALA A 36 -8.74 16.15 -13.40
C ALA A 36 -8.04 14.84 -13.00
N ALA A 37 -8.59 14.12 -12.03
CA ALA A 37 -8.03 12.85 -11.58
C ALA A 37 -7.95 11.83 -12.71
N HIS A 38 -9.02 11.67 -13.50
CA HIS A 38 -9.03 10.75 -14.65
C HIS A 38 -8.09 11.19 -15.78
N MET A 39 -8.04 12.48 -16.12
CA MET A 39 -7.14 12.99 -17.15
C MET A 39 -5.68 12.83 -16.75
N LEU A 40 -5.32 13.19 -15.51
CA LEU A 40 -3.97 13.00 -14.99
C LEU A 40 -3.60 11.51 -14.92
N ALA A 41 -4.53 10.63 -14.55
CA ALA A 41 -4.31 9.18 -14.54
C ALA A 41 -4.05 8.64 -15.96
N ALA A 42 -4.77 9.17 -16.96
CA ALA A 42 -4.56 8.82 -18.36
C ALA A 42 -3.21 9.33 -18.90
N LEU A 43 -2.73 10.47 -18.42
CA LEU A 43 -1.41 11.04 -18.74
C LEU A 43 -0.26 10.28 -18.05
N GLY A 44 -0.47 9.85 -16.80
CA GLY A 44 0.46 9.06 -15.98
C GLY A 44 0.58 7.59 -16.37
N ARG A 45 0.56 7.27 -17.67
CA ARG A 45 0.76 5.90 -18.19
C ARG A 45 2.23 5.55 -18.47
N LYS A 46 3.13 6.52 -18.28
CA LYS A 46 4.57 6.35 -18.40
C LYS A 46 5.23 6.74 -17.09
N ASP A 47 6.29 6.03 -16.72
CA ASP A 47 6.99 6.25 -15.46
C ASP A 47 7.50 7.70 -15.36
N GLU A 48 8.03 8.27 -16.43
CA GLU A 48 8.57 9.63 -16.44
C GLU A 48 7.47 10.68 -16.18
N HIS A 49 6.26 10.47 -16.71
CA HIS A 49 5.14 11.37 -16.47
C HIS A 49 4.66 11.28 -15.02
N CYS A 50 4.58 10.06 -14.46
CA CYS A 50 4.25 9.87 -13.06
C CYS A 50 5.27 10.53 -12.12
N VAL A 51 6.56 10.42 -12.45
CA VAL A 51 7.63 11.09 -11.71
C VAL A 51 7.49 12.60 -11.80
N SER A 52 7.34 13.18 -13.00
CA SER A 52 7.14 14.63 -13.16
C SER A 52 5.90 15.12 -12.40
N LEU A 53 4.75 14.42 -12.47
CA LEU A 53 3.54 14.79 -11.72
C LEU A 53 3.78 14.88 -10.21
N VAL A 54 4.51 13.93 -9.63
CA VAL A 54 4.80 13.92 -8.18
C VAL A 54 5.88 14.94 -7.81
N HIS A 55 7.00 14.96 -8.53
CA HIS A 55 8.20 15.70 -8.13
C HIS A 55 8.19 17.15 -8.62
N GLU A 56 7.63 17.43 -9.79
CA GLU A 56 7.63 18.78 -10.39
C GLU A 56 6.30 19.50 -10.19
N TYR A 57 5.18 18.79 -10.34
CA TYR A 57 3.83 19.36 -10.15
C TYR A 57 3.30 19.20 -8.72
N GLY A 58 3.96 18.43 -7.86
CA GLY A 58 3.62 18.35 -6.43
C GLY A 58 2.25 17.73 -6.13
N VAL A 59 1.70 16.91 -7.04
CA VAL A 59 0.30 16.43 -6.90
C VAL A 59 0.08 15.47 -5.72
N ALA A 60 1.14 14.92 -5.14
CA ALA A 60 1.05 13.94 -4.05
C ALA A 60 0.27 14.49 -2.83
N HIS A 61 0.65 15.66 -2.33
CA HIS A 61 0.04 16.25 -1.14
C HIS A 61 -1.45 16.61 -1.33
N PRO A 62 -1.87 17.34 -2.39
CA PRO A 62 -3.28 17.67 -2.57
C PRO A 62 -4.14 16.42 -2.79
N LEU A 63 -3.66 15.42 -3.55
CA LEU A 63 -4.36 14.15 -3.70
C LEU A 63 -4.47 13.40 -2.37
N GLY A 64 -3.41 13.39 -1.57
CA GLY A 64 -3.41 12.76 -0.26
C GLY A 64 -4.43 13.38 0.68
N LYS A 65 -4.48 14.72 0.76
CA LYS A 65 -5.48 15.45 1.55
C LYS A 65 -6.91 15.09 1.14
N ILE A 66 -7.18 15.01 -0.17
CA ILE A 66 -8.51 14.65 -0.68
C ILE A 66 -8.84 13.20 -0.34
N ALA A 67 -7.93 12.26 -0.58
CA ALA A 67 -8.16 10.84 -0.27
C ALA A 67 -8.47 10.64 1.22
N ILE A 68 -7.69 11.27 2.10
CA ILE A 68 -7.92 11.21 3.57
C ILE A 68 -9.29 11.78 3.93
N LYS A 69 -9.63 12.98 3.44
CA LYS A 69 -10.93 13.61 3.70
C LYS A 69 -12.08 12.73 3.23
N MET A 70 -12.02 12.24 2.00
CA MET A 70 -13.11 11.47 1.41
C MET A 70 -13.24 10.08 2.04
N SER A 71 -12.13 9.45 2.46
CA SER A 71 -12.17 8.20 3.22
C SER A 71 -12.91 8.36 4.55
N ALA A 72 -12.74 9.49 5.24
CA ALA A 72 -13.48 9.77 6.47
C ALA A 72 -14.98 9.95 6.18
N LEU A 73 -15.31 10.76 5.17
CA LEU A 73 -16.70 11.04 4.78
C LEU A 73 -17.45 9.81 4.26
N GLN A 74 -16.75 8.81 3.69
CA GLN A 74 -17.37 7.62 3.10
C GLN A 74 -18.24 6.83 4.08
N PHE A 75 -17.91 6.87 5.37
CA PHE A 75 -18.60 6.13 6.43
C PHE A 75 -19.46 7.02 7.33
N GLU A 76 -19.46 8.33 7.11
CA GLU A 76 -20.35 9.23 7.82
C GLU A 76 -21.79 9.04 7.34
N LYS A 77 -22.75 9.07 8.27
CA LYS A 77 -24.17 9.13 7.90
C LYS A 77 -24.38 10.40 7.09
N ALA A 78 -25.07 10.33 5.95
CA ALA A 78 -25.33 11.47 5.09
C ALA A 78 -26.08 12.57 5.85
N THR A 79 -25.34 13.52 6.42
CA THR A 79 -25.89 14.59 7.26
C THR A 79 -26.18 15.85 6.44
N ASN A 80 -25.50 16.08 5.33
CA ASN A 80 -25.55 17.34 4.58
C ASN A 80 -25.67 17.19 3.05
N GLY A 81 -26.61 16.38 2.56
CA GLY A 81 -26.93 16.33 1.11
C GLY A 81 -25.86 15.75 0.17
N THR A 82 -24.65 15.50 0.66
CA THR A 82 -23.60 14.75 -0.04
C THR A 82 -24.10 13.33 -0.29
N ARG A 83 -24.25 12.97 -1.55
CA ARG A 83 -24.72 11.63 -1.91
C ARG A 83 -23.56 10.64 -1.72
N PRO A 84 -23.74 9.50 -1.03
CA PRO A 84 -22.67 8.51 -0.84
C PRO A 84 -22.01 8.06 -2.17
N GLY A 85 -22.78 8.05 -3.27
CA GLY A 85 -22.26 7.74 -4.60
C GLY A 85 -21.26 8.77 -5.15
N GLU A 86 -21.37 10.05 -4.76
CA GLU A 86 -20.45 11.10 -5.19
C GLU A 86 -19.09 10.99 -4.51
N VAL A 87 -19.09 10.76 -3.18
CA VAL A 87 -17.85 10.46 -2.42
C VAL A 87 -17.14 9.24 -3.02
N THR A 88 -17.91 8.20 -3.33
CA THR A 88 -17.39 6.98 -3.96
C THR A 88 -16.73 7.25 -5.31
N GLN A 89 -17.32 8.12 -6.14
CA GLN A 89 -16.75 8.50 -7.44
C GLN A 89 -15.46 9.32 -7.31
N ILE A 90 -15.42 10.28 -6.38
CA ILE A 90 -14.21 11.06 -6.09
C ILE A 90 -13.10 10.12 -5.60
N LEU A 91 -13.41 9.25 -4.64
CA LEU A 91 -12.47 8.25 -4.13
C LEU A 91 -11.94 7.36 -5.26
N PHE A 92 -12.81 6.84 -6.11
CA PHE A 92 -12.37 6.01 -7.23
C PHE A 92 -11.41 6.76 -8.16
N GLY A 93 -11.74 7.99 -8.56
CA GLY A 93 -10.88 8.80 -9.41
C GLY A 93 -9.51 9.10 -8.77
N VAL A 94 -9.52 9.59 -7.53
CA VAL A 94 -8.31 9.99 -6.79
C VAL A 94 -7.43 8.80 -6.45
N VAL A 95 -8.00 7.71 -5.93
CA VAL A 95 -7.25 6.50 -5.58
C VAL A 95 -6.71 5.82 -6.84
N SER A 96 -7.44 5.84 -7.96
CA SER A 96 -6.94 5.32 -9.24
C SER A 96 -5.75 6.13 -9.77
N LEU A 97 -5.78 7.46 -9.62
CA LEU A 97 -4.63 8.30 -9.95
C LEU A 97 -3.44 7.99 -9.04
N LEU A 98 -3.63 7.99 -7.72
CA LEU A 98 -2.60 7.64 -6.75
C LEU A 98 -1.98 6.27 -7.05
N ARG A 99 -2.80 5.28 -7.43
CA ARG A 99 -2.35 3.95 -7.85
C ARG A 99 -1.35 4.04 -9.00
N HIS A 100 -1.65 4.77 -10.07
CA HIS A 100 -0.71 4.93 -11.19
C HIS A 100 0.56 5.67 -10.77
N LEU A 101 0.42 6.74 -9.99
CA LEU A 101 1.56 7.52 -9.48
C LEU A 101 2.47 6.69 -8.56
N SER A 102 1.96 5.63 -7.92
CA SER A 102 2.73 4.75 -7.03
C SER A 102 3.52 3.65 -7.75
N ILE A 103 3.37 3.50 -9.07
CA ILE A 103 4.11 2.50 -9.85
C ILE A 103 5.63 2.78 -9.82
N PRO A 104 6.11 4.01 -10.15
CA PRO A 104 7.55 4.29 -10.13
C PRO A 104 8.11 4.29 -8.71
N VAL A 105 9.28 3.68 -8.53
CA VAL A 105 9.97 3.60 -7.21
C VAL A 105 10.21 4.98 -6.61
N ALA A 106 10.58 5.97 -7.42
CA ALA A 106 10.89 7.32 -6.99
C ALA A 106 9.71 8.05 -6.31
N ASN A 107 8.47 7.60 -6.52
CA ASN A 107 7.28 8.27 -6.00
C ASN A 107 6.80 7.68 -4.67
N LYS A 108 7.17 6.44 -4.36
CA LYS A 108 6.53 5.65 -3.28
C LYS A 108 6.70 6.28 -1.90
N ALA A 109 7.91 6.76 -1.60
CA ALA A 109 8.19 7.42 -0.33
C ALA A 109 7.33 8.69 -0.18
N ILE A 110 7.39 9.58 -1.18
CA ILE A 110 6.63 10.85 -1.19
C ILE A 110 5.13 10.60 -1.03
N LEU A 111 4.56 9.66 -1.78
CA LEU A 111 3.15 9.32 -1.68
C LEU A 111 2.81 8.72 -0.32
N GLY A 112 3.66 7.86 0.24
CA GLY A 112 3.46 7.31 1.58
C GLY A 112 3.53 8.36 2.69
N ASP A 113 4.39 9.36 2.54
CA ASP A 113 4.59 10.46 3.49
C ASP A 113 3.35 11.37 3.60
N THR A 114 2.44 11.31 2.63
CA THR A 114 1.16 12.03 2.70
C THR A 114 0.19 11.48 3.76
N GLY A 115 0.47 10.29 4.33
CA GLY A 115 -0.37 9.66 5.35
C GLY A 115 -1.57 8.90 4.80
N ILE A 116 -1.66 8.68 3.48
CA ILE A 116 -2.82 8.04 2.84
C ILE A 116 -3.04 6.57 3.21
N ILE A 117 -2.00 5.81 3.58
CA ILE A 117 -2.07 4.35 3.71
C ILE A 117 -3.16 3.91 4.69
N GLY A 118 -3.23 4.51 5.88
CA GLY A 118 -4.27 4.18 6.86
C GLY A 118 -5.69 4.49 6.34
N PRO A 119 -5.99 5.76 5.99
CA PRO A 119 -7.30 6.16 5.52
C PRO A 119 -7.80 5.46 4.26
N VAL A 120 -6.93 5.11 3.30
CA VAL A 120 -7.39 4.35 2.13
C VAL A 120 -7.60 2.86 2.43
N SER A 121 -6.91 2.31 3.43
CA SER A 121 -7.11 0.90 3.83
C SER A 121 -8.49 0.67 4.44
N THR A 122 -9.07 1.68 5.10
CA THR A 122 -10.45 1.59 5.63
C THR A 122 -11.49 1.41 4.54
N LEU A 123 -11.16 1.73 3.28
CA LEU A 123 -12.03 1.52 2.14
C LEU A 123 -12.15 0.04 1.76
N LEU A 124 -11.30 -0.84 2.32
CA LEU A 124 -11.42 -2.30 2.20
C LEU A 124 -12.33 -2.89 3.28
N GLN A 125 -13.27 -2.11 3.83
CA GLN A 125 -14.30 -2.60 4.75
C GLN A 125 -15.46 -3.28 4.00
N ARG A 126 -16.21 -4.12 4.72
CA ARG A 126 -17.21 -5.03 4.15
C ARG A 126 -18.35 -4.29 3.46
N GLU A 127 -18.69 -3.11 3.98
CA GLU A 127 -19.71 -2.20 3.45
C GLU A 127 -19.41 -1.77 2.00
N LEU A 128 -18.14 -1.84 1.58
CA LEU A 128 -17.68 -1.43 0.26
C LEU A 128 -17.31 -2.62 -0.64
N ASP A 129 -17.61 -3.86 -0.24
CA ASP A 129 -17.34 -5.06 -1.05
C ASP A 129 -18.10 -5.02 -2.39
N ILE A 130 -19.28 -4.39 -2.40
CA ILE A 130 -20.09 -4.19 -3.62
C ILE A 130 -19.44 -3.19 -4.61
N VAL A 131 -18.49 -2.38 -4.16
CA VAL A 131 -17.83 -1.34 -4.95
C VAL A 131 -16.50 -1.88 -5.52
N GLY A 132 -16.59 -2.94 -6.32
CA GLY A 132 -15.44 -3.65 -6.89
C GLY A 132 -14.36 -2.75 -7.52
N PRO A 133 -14.70 -1.72 -8.33
CA PRO A 133 -13.70 -0.81 -8.89
C PRO A 133 -12.88 -0.06 -7.84
N LEU A 134 -13.50 0.37 -6.75
CA LEU A 134 -12.81 1.06 -5.65
C LEU A 134 -11.90 0.09 -4.89
N GLN A 135 -12.37 -1.12 -4.56
CA GLN A 135 -11.56 -2.18 -3.93
C GLN A 135 -10.29 -2.45 -4.75
N ASN A 136 -10.44 -2.64 -6.06
CA ASN A 136 -9.32 -2.89 -6.97
C ASN A 136 -8.33 -1.72 -7.01
N ALA A 137 -8.83 -0.47 -6.99
CA ALA A 137 -7.97 0.71 -6.97
C ALA A 137 -7.14 0.79 -5.67
N VAL A 138 -7.77 0.56 -4.52
CA VAL A 138 -7.13 0.58 -3.20
C VAL A 138 -6.10 -0.54 -3.07
N VAL A 139 -6.48 -1.79 -3.38
CA VAL A 139 -5.56 -2.94 -3.37
C VAL A 139 -4.36 -2.69 -4.28
N GLY A 140 -4.61 -2.18 -5.49
CA GLY A 140 -3.55 -1.82 -6.43
C GLY A 140 -2.61 -0.75 -5.87
N LEU A 141 -3.15 0.31 -5.26
CA LEU A 141 -2.37 1.38 -4.63
C LEU A 141 -1.48 0.83 -3.50
N LEU A 142 -2.05 0.11 -2.54
CA LEU A 142 -1.31 -0.44 -1.41
C LEU A 142 -0.22 -1.41 -1.84
N LYS A 143 -0.52 -2.27 -2.84
CA LYS A 143 0.46 -3.19 -3.43
C LYS A 143 1.66 -2.45 -4.00
N HIS A 144 1.42 -1.39 -4.77
CA HIS A 144 2.49 -0.60 -5.39
C HIS A 144 3.29 0.20 -4.35
N LEU A 145 2.63 0.83 -3.37
CA LEU A 145 3.29 1.61 -2.31
C LEU A 145 4.20 0.76 -1.42
N THR A 146 3.85 -0.49 -1.16
CA THR A 146 4.62 -1.39 -0.28
C THR A 146 5.71 -2.18 -1.00
N ALA A 147 5.65 -2.31 -2.33
CA ALA A 147 6.65 -3.05 -3.09
C ALA A 147 8.05 -2.41 -2.97
N ALA A 148 8.95 -3.11 -2.29
CA ALA A 148 10.34 -2.72 -2.03
C ALA A 148 10.48 -1.36 -1.32
N ASN A 149 9.52 -1.01 -0.45
CA ASN A 149 9.55 0.24 0.31
C ASN A 149 9.29 -0.01 1.79
N VAL A 150 10.36 -0.09 2.58
CA VAL A 150 10.31 -0.41 4.02
C VAL A 150 9.44 0.58 4.81
N PRO A 151 9.57 1.91 4.65
CA PRO A 151 8.73 2.86 5.39
C PRO A 151 7.24 2.65 5.16
N ASN A 152 6.82 2.40 3.92
CA ASN A 152 5.41 2.16 3.60
C ASN A 152 4.92 0.80 4.10
N SER A 153 5.75 -0.23 4.06
CA SER A 153 5.42 -1.52 4.68
C SER A 153 5.16 -1.36 6.18
N LEU A 154 5.97 -0.56 6.88
CA LEU A 154 5.74 -0.27 8.29
C LEU A 154 4.48 0.55 8.54
N ARG A 155 4.22 1.58 7.74
CA ARG A 155 2.97 2.36 7.82
C ARG A 155 1.71 1.52 7.63
N LEU A 156 1.81 0.44 6.85
CA LEU A 156 0.70 -0.49 6.67
C LEU A 156 0.51 -1.39 7.91
N LEU A 157 1.61 -1.82 8.55
CA LEU A 157 1.60 -2.75 9.69
C LEU A 157 1.36 -2.10 11.04
N GLU A 158 1.76 -0.85 11.22
CA GLU A 158 1.71 -0.16 12.50
C GLU A 158 0.30 0.38 12.79
N THR A 159 -0.12 0.26 14.05
CA THR A 159 -1.32 0.92 14.55
C THR A 159 -1.11 2.43 14.54
N PRO A 160 -2.08 3.24 14.08
CA PRO A 160 -2.00 4.69 14.21
C PRO A 160 -1.85 5.07 15.69
N SER A 161 -0.79 5.81 16.04
CA SER A 161 -0.54 6.25 17.41
C SER A 161 -1.75 7.01 17.99
N ALA A 162 -2.01 6.82 19.30
CA ALA A 162 -3.16 7.35 20.04
C ALA A 162 -3.39 8.88 19.91
N SER A 163 -2.40 9.67 19.45
CA SER A 163 -2.56 11.09 19.10
C SER A 163 -3.42 11.35 17.85
N GLN A 164 -3.85 10.31 17.12
CA GLN A 164 -4.83 10.41 16.03
C GLN A 164 -6.18 9.75 16.38
N GLN A 165 -6.30 9.14 17.55
CA GLN A 165 -7.53 8.55 18.07
C GLN A 165 -8.13 9.48 19.13
N ASN A 166 -8.80 10.55 18.70
CA ASN A 166 -9.78 11.19 19.59
C ASN A 166 -10.98 10.25 19.70
N ALA A 167 -11.21 9.74 20.93
CA ALA A 167 -12.43 9.14 21.51
C ALA A 167 -13.23 8.24 20.55
N VAL A 168 -13.30 6.93 20.78
CA VAL A 168 -14.34 6.34 21.63
C VAL A 168 -13.81 5.06 22.29
N ALA A 169 -13.61 5.08 23.61
CA ALA A 169 -13.60 3.86 24.41
C ALA A 169 -15.05 3.51 24.75
N THR A 170 -15.68 2.63 23.97
CA THR A 170 -16.92 1.97 24.34
C THR A 170 -16.59 0.54 24.70
N THR A 171 -16.77 0.24 25.99
CA THR A 171 -16.85 -1.11 26.54
C THR A 171 -18.11 -1.77 26.03
N ASP A 172 -18.04 -2.42 24.87
CA ASP A 172 -18.97 -3.47 24.46
C ASP A 172 -18.25 -4.38 23.47
N ALA A 173 -18.45 -5.70 23.62
CA ALA A 173 -17.82 -6.75 22.84
C ALA A 173 -18.33 -6.75 21.38
N SER A 174 -17.91 -5.76 20.60
CA SER A 174 -17.97 -5.75 19.14
C SER A 174 -16.79 -6.56 18.57
N PRO A 175 -16.90 -7.16 17.38
CA PRO A 175 -15.76 -7.79 16.72
C PRO A 175 -14.60 -6.81 16.72
N ALA A 176 -13.44 -7.24 17.25
CA ALA A 176 -12.31 -6.37 17.51
C ALA A 176 -12.00 -5.51 16.27
N ALA A 177 -12.12 -4.20 16.42
CA ALA A 177 -11.83 -3.26 15.34
C ALA A 177 -10.42 -3.52 14.81
N PRO A 178 -10.19 -3.39 13.48
CA PRO A 178 -8.89 -3.65 12.87
C PRO A 178 -7.82 -2.79 13.56
N SER A 179 -6.82 -3.48 14.11
CA SER A 179 -5.75 -2.88 14.91
C SER A 179 -4.71 -2.15 14.07
N SER A 180 -4.66 -2.41 12.77
CA SER A 180 -3.74 -1.81 11.81
C SER A 180 -4.39 -1.67 10.43
N PRO A 181 -3.87 -0.79 9.55
CA PRO A 181 -4.28 -0.74 8.15
C PRO A 181 -4.17 -2.10 7.43
N PHE A 182 -3.19 -2.91 7.81
CA PHE A 182 -2.98 -4.25 7.27
C PHE A 182 -4.11 -5.24 7.60
N ASP A 183 -4.79 -5.08 8.73
CA ASP A 183 -5.90 -5.97 9.10
C ASP A 183 -7.07 -5.85 8.11
N PHE A 184 -7.28 -4.69 7.49
CA PHE A 184 -8.27 -4.55 6.42
C PHE A 184 -7.93 -5.40 5.18
N VAL A 185 -6.63 -5.52 4.85
CA VAL A 185 -6.16 -6.37 3.75
C VAL A 185 -6.40 -7.84 4.09
N LEU A 186 -5.99 -8.27 5.29
CA LEU A 186 -6.18 -9.65 5.74
C LEU A 186 -7.67 -10.02 5.82
N ALA A 187 -8.53 -9.10 6.25
CA ALA A 187 -9.97 -9.32 6.31
C ALA A 187 -10.65 -9.39 4.92
N LEU A 188 -10.06 -8.77 3.89
CA LEU A 188 -10.58 -8.81 2.51
C LEU A 188 -10.29 -10.14 1.82
N ILE A 189 -9.09 -10.69 2.00
CA ILE A 189 -8.60 -11.88 1.29
C ILE A 189 -9.58 -13.09 1.38
N PRO A 190 -10.04 -13.52 2.56
CA PRO A 190 -10.90 -14.70 2.66
C PRO A 190 -12.35 -14.44 2.26
N ARG A 191 -12.80 -13.18 2.26
CA ARG A 191 -14.22 -12.85 2.02
C ARG A 191 -14.56 -12.45 0.59
N THR A 192 -13.56 -12.15 -0.24
CA THR A 192 -13.79 -11.79 -1.64
C THR A 192 -13.85 -13.02 -2.54
N ASP A 193 -14.87 -13.09 -3.38
CA ASP A 193 -15.04 -14.14 -4.39
C ASP A 193 -14.29 -13.84 -5.70
N ASP A 194 -13.83 -12.60 -5.90
CA ASP A 194 -13.05 -12.22 -7.07
C ASP A 194 -11.61 -12.74 -6.92
N VAL A 195 -11.29 -13.78 -7.68
CA VAL A 195 -9.97 -14.41 -7.72
C VAL A 195 -8.85 -13.41 -8.00
N ARG A 196 -9.09 -12.43 -8.89
CA ARG A 196 -8.11 -11.40 -9.24
C ARG A 196 -7.88 -10.46 -8.08
N LEU A 197 -8.96 -9.95 -7.47
CA LEU A 197 -8.86 -9.07 -6.31
C LEU A 197 -8.18 -9.77 -5.14
N ARG A 198 -8.56 -11.02 -4.84
CA ARG A 198 -7.93 -11.87 -3.82
C ARG A 198 -6.43 -12.01 -4.07
N SER A 199 -6.04 -12.37 -5.29
CA SER A 199 -4.62 -12.56 -5.64
C SER A 199 -3.83 -11.27 -5.49
N GLU A 200 -4.38 -10.12 -5.93
CA GLU A 200 -3.72 -8.83 -5.81
C GLU A 200 -3.64 -8.34 -4.35
N ALA A 201 -4.64 -8.64 -3.52
CA ALA A 201 -4.61 -8.38 -2.09
C ALA A 201 -3.53 -9.24 -1.40
N THR A 202 -3.44 -10.53 -1.71
CA THR A 202 -2.37 -11.39 -1.20
C THR A 202 -0.99 -10.94 -1.68
N ARG A 203 -0.87 -10.32 -2.87
CA ARG A 203 0.40 -9.71 -3.32
C ARG A 203 0.86 -8.53 -2.48
N ILE A 204 -0.04 -7.83 -1.78
CA ILE A 204 0.35 -6.85 -0.75
C ILE A 204 1.11 -7.57 0.37
N VAL A 205 0.58 -8.70 0.84
CA VAL A 205 1.20 -9.55 1.87
C VAL A 205 2.58 -10.02 1.41
N VAL A 206 2.69 -10.57 0.20
CA VAL A 206 3.97 -10.97 -0.40
C VAL A 206 4.97 -9.81 -0.44
N ASN A 207 4.54 -8.63 -0.89
CA ASN A 207 5.41 -7.45 -0.99
C ASN A 207 5.93 -7.02 0.37
N VAL A 208 5.08 -7.01 1.40
CA VAL A 208 5.48 -6.66 2.77
C VAL A 208 6.46 -7.69 3.33
N VAL A 209 6.15 -8.98 3.23
CA VAL A 209 7.05 -10.07 3.66
C VAL A 209 8.41 -9.94 2.95
N ARG A 210 8.41 -9.90 1.62
CA ARG A 210 9.67 -9.74 0.86
C ARG A 210 10.42 -8.50 1.28
N THR A 211 9.76 -7.35 1.43
CA THR A 211 10.42 -6.10 1.80
C THR A 211 11.10 -6.17 3.17
N LEU A 212 10.46 -6.80 4.16
CA LEU A 212 10.99 -6.91 5.53
C LEU A 212 12.07 -7.99 5.71
N PHE A 213 12.02 -9.05 4.91
CA PHE A 213 12.96 -10.16 4.98
C PHE A 213 14.03 -10.16 3.88
N SER A 214 13.99 -9.21 2.93
CA SER A 214 15.03 -9.08 1.91
C SER A 214 16.34 -8.60 2.52
N THR A 215 17.37 -9.42 2.36
CA THR A 215 18.78 -9.04 2.54
C THR A 215 19.27 -8.34 1.28
N LYS A 216 19.96 -7.19 1.41
CA LYS A 216 20.70 -6.64 0.27
C LYS A 216 21.81 -7.62 -0.11
N PRO A 217 22.05 -7.91 -1.40
CA PRO A 217 23.22 -8.68 -1.79
C PRO A 217 24.45 -7.94 -1.27
N LEU A 218 25.28 -8.61 -0.45
CA LEU A 218 26.58 -8.05 -0.08
C LEU A 218 27.35 -7.82 -1.38
N GLY A 219 27.80 -6.59 -1.57
CA GLY A 219 28.70 -6.27 -2.68
C GLY A 219 30.00 -7.04 -2.49
N THR A 220 30.41 -7.76 -3.54
CA THR A 220 31.60 -8.61 -3.68
C THR A 220 31.46 -10.07 -3.23
N ALA A 221 31.81 -10.98 -4.15
CA ALA A 221 31.70 -12.44 -4.04
C ALA A 221 32.55 -13.07 -2.93
N THR A 222 33.38 -12.28 -2.24
CA THR A 222 34.24 -12.72 -1.14
C THR A 222 33.51 -12.91 0.20
N ASP A 223 32.33 -12.29 0.39
CA ASP A 223 31.58 -12.38 1.66
C ASP A 223 30.57 -13.54 1.73
N LEU A 224 30.41 -14.31 0.64
CA LEU A 224 29.49 -15.46 0.58
C LEU A 224 29.92 -16.61 1.52
N ALA A 225 31.19 -16.65 1.93
CA ALA A 225 31.69 -17.67 2.87
C ALA A 225 31.30 -17.38 4.34
N HIS A 226 30.89 -16.15 4.67
CA HIS A 226 30.53 -15.75 6.03
C HIS A 226 29.03 -15.42 6.20
N ALA A 227 28.26 -15.36 5.12
CA ALA A 227 26.82 -15.15 5.14
C ALA A 227 26.07 -16.45 5.52
N SER A 228 26.28 -16.93 6.74
CA SER A 228 25.37 -17.90 7.34
C SER A 228 24.14 -17.14 7.88
N PRO A 229 22.90 -17.51 7.53
CA PRO A 229 21.69 -16.78 7.93
C PRO A 229 21.39 -16.80 9.44
N ILE A 230 22.26 -17.38 10.27
CA ILE A 230 21.98 -17.75 11.67
C ILE A 230 22.90 -17.05 12.70
N THR A 231 23.90 -16.25 12.31
CA THR A 231 24.82 -15.64 13.31
C THR A 231 24.87 -14.11 13.17
N PRO A 232 24.71 -13.33 14.26
CA PRO A 232 24.89 -11.88 14.20
C PRO A 232 26.39 -11.58 14.14
N THR A 233 26.93 -11.37 12.94
CA THR A 233 28.30 -10.87 12.79
C THR A 233 28.32 -9.38 13.06
N LEU A 234 28.95 -9.04 14.18
CA LEU A 234 29.17 -7.69 14.67
C LEU A 234 30.46 -7.17 14.03
N HIS A 235 30.41 -6.64 12.79
CA HIS A 235 31.52 -5.84 12.26
C HIS A 235 31.06 -4.61 11.48
N SER A 236 31.46 -3.48 12.05
CA SER A 236 31.38 -2.10 11.59
C SER A 236 32.02 -1.90 10.21
N ALA A 237 31.24 -1.35 9.27
CA ALA A 237 31.74 -0.46 8.23
C ALA A 237 30.66 0.59 7.90
N ALA A 238 31.05 1.85 7.99
CA ALA A 238 30.20 3.04 7.98
C ALA A 238 29.16 3.07 6.83
N SER A 239 27.88 3.02 7.20
CA SER A 239 26.76 3.37 6.32
C SER A 239 25.51 3.70 7.13
N ASN A 240 25.44 4.94 7.65
CA ASN A 240 24.36 5.40 8.53
C ASN A 240 22.92 5.10 8.01
N GLY A 241 22.71 4.90 6.70
CA GLY A 241 21.42 4.51 6.14
C GLY A 241 21.11 3.00 6.11
N LEU A 242 22.13 2.12 6.10
CA LEU A 242 21.94 0.66 6.09
C LEU A 242 21.46 0.16 7.45
N ASP A 243 22.03 0.70 8.52
CA ASP A 243 21.61 0.37 9.89
C ASP A 243 20.18 0.82 10.17
N ALA A 244 19.78 1.99 9.65
CA ALA A 244 18.43 2.52 9.83
C ALA A 244 17.37 1.68 9.10
N GLU A 245 17.61 1.32 7.83
CA GLU A 245 16.68 0.49 7.06
C GLU A 245 16.53 -0.92 7.66
N GLU A 246 17.64 -1.56 8.05
CA GLU A 246 17.60 -2.88 8.68
C GLU A 246 16.93 -2.83 10.07
N THR A 247 17.15 -1.75 10.84
CA THR A 247 16.43 -1.52 12.11
C THR A 247 14.92 -1.42 11.87
N MET A 248 14.48 -0.68 10.85
CA MET A 248 13.08 -0.61 10.45
C MET A 248 12.54 -1.99 10.04
N LYS A 249 13.27 -2.75 9.23
CA LYS A 249 12.87 -4.12 8.86
C LYS A 249 12.69 -5.00 10.09
N ARG A 250 13.65 -5.00 11.01
CA ARG A 250 13.59 -5.76 12.27
C ARG A 250 12.38 -5.39 13.13
N ARG A 251 12.01 -4.10 13.16
CA ARG A 251 10.78 -3.64 13.83
C ARG A 251 9.50 -4.20 13.20
N GLY A 252 9.48 -4.31 11.87
CA GLY A 252 8.31 -4.80 11.12
C GLY A 252 8.13 -6.31 11.11
N ARG A 253 9.22 -7.09 11.16
CA ARG A 253 9.18 -8.57 11.14
C ARG A 253 8.20 -9.18 12.15
N PRO A 254 8.20 -8.82 13.45
CA PRO A 254 7.24 -9.41 14.40
C PRO A 254 5.79 -9.05 14.10
N LEU A 255 5.51 -7.94 13.38
CA LEU A 255 4.15 -7.51 13.05
C LEU A 255 3.54 -8.32 11.89
N ILE A 256 4.37 -8.94 11.04
CA ILE A 256 3.92 -9.72 9.87
C ILE A 256 3.94 -11.24 10.10
N VAL A 257 4.64 -11.73 11.13
CA VAL A 257 4.65 -13.17 11.48
C VAL A 257 3.36 -13.52 12.23
N ARG A 258 2.32 -13.84 11.46
CA ARG A 258 0.94 -14.06 11.94
C ARG A 258 0.28 -15.24 11.21
N LYS A 259 -0.67 -15.91 11.87
CA LYS A 259 -1.36 -17.09 11.30
C LYS A 259 -2.12 -16.72 10.02
N GLU A 260 -2.83 -15.61 10.04
CA GLU A 260 -3.64 -15.14 8.92
C GLU A 260 -2.80 -14.82 7.68
N VAL A 261 -1.54 -14.39 7.89
CA VAL A 261 -0.57 -14.15 6.82
C VAL A 261 -0.15 -15.47 6.16
N ALA A 262 0.16 -16.48 6.96
CA ALA A 262 0.55 -17.78 6.45
C ALA A 262 -0.64 -18.50 5.77
N GLU A 263 -1.85 -18.39 6.32
CA GLU A 263 -3.09 -18.88 5.71
C GLU A 263 -3.35 -18.22 4.34
N ALA A 264 -3.25 -16.88 4.25
CA ALA A 264 -3.44 -16.14 3.00
C ALA A 264 -2.44 -16.56 1.90
N LEU A 265 -1.17 -16.75 2.26
CA LEU A 265 -0.13 -17.19 1.34
C LEU A 265 -0.34 -18.66 0.91
N SER A 266 -0.73 -19.53 1.84
CA SER A 266 -1.01 -20.94 1.56
C SER A 266 -2.22 -21.11 0.65
N GLU A 267 -3.28 -20.33 0.87
CA GLU A 267 -4.44 -20.26 -0.02
C GLU A 267 -4.06 -19.79 -1.43
N MET A 268 -3.14 -18.82 -1.55
CA MET A 268 -2.65 -18.40 -2.86
C MET A 268 -1.91 -19.53 -3.59
N VAL A 269 -1.12 -20.35 -2.89
CA VAL A 269 -0.51 -21.56 -3.50
C VAL A 269 -1.60 -22.51 -3.98
N ARG A 270 -2.57 -22.82 -3.12
CA ARG A 270 -3.63 -23.80 -3.39
C ARG A 270 -4.54 -23.39 -4.55
N LEU A 271 -4.88 -22.10 -4.66
CA LEU A 271 -5.86 -21.60 -5.63
C LEU A 271 -5.26 -21.14 -6.97
N SER A 272 -3.93 -21.04 -7.08
CA SER A 272 -3.26 -20.43 -8.23
C SER A 272 -2.62 -21.43 -9.20
N GLU A 273 -3.14 -22.65 -9.32
CA GLU A 273 -2.58 -23.71 -10.18
C GLU A 273 -2.32 -23.25 -11.63
N ARG A 274 -3.16 -22.35 -12.15
CA ARG A 274 -3.04 -21.80 -13.51
C ARG A 274 -2.10 -20.59 -13.61
N TYR A 275 -1.55 -20.12 -12.49
CA TYR A 275 -0.73 -18.92 -12.40
C TYR A 275 0.58 -19.22 -11.64
N PRO A 276 1.57 -19.89 -12.29
CA PRO A 276 2.82 -20.29 -11.65
C PRO A 276 3.58 -19.13 -10.97
N MET A 277 3.47 -17.92 -11.50
CA MET A 277 4.07 -16.72 -10.91
C MET A 277 3.52 -16.43 -9.50
N LEU A 278 2.21 -16.58 -9.28
CA LEU A 278 1.60 -16.37 -7.97
C LEU A 278 2.05 -17.45 -6.98
N ILE A 279 2.11 -18.72 -7.42
CA ILE A 279 2.62 -19.82 -6.61
C ILE A 279 4.05 -19.52 -6.14
N ASN A 280 4.94 -19.15 -7.06
CA ASN A 280 6.33 -18.82 -6.73
C ASN A 280 6.43 -17.66 -5.72
N GLU A 281 5.63 -16.62 -5.91
CA GLU A 281 5.56 -15.48 -4.99
C GLU A 281 5.10 -15.90 -3.58
N ALA A 282 4.06 -16.73 -3.48
CA ALA A 282 3.58 -17.24 -2.19
C ALA A 282 4.60 -18.16 -1.52
N VAL A 283 5.20 -19.10 -2.26
CA VAL A 283 6.21 -20.03 -1.73
C VAL A 283 7.42 -19.27 -1.19
N VAL A 284 7.89 -18.23 -1.89
CA VAL A 284 8.94 -17.36 -1.38
C VAL A 284 8.50 -16.66 -0.09
N GLY A 285 7.28 -16.12 -0.05
CA GLY A 285 6.73 -15.50 1.16
C GLY A 285 6.67 -16.46 2.36
N LEU A 286 6.15 -17.66 2.15
CA LEU A 286 6.07 -18.71 3.18
C LEU A 286 7.47 -19.12 3.66
N THR A 287 8.42 -19.27 2.73
CA THR A 287 9.81 -19.62 3.07
C THR A 287 10.46 -18.55 3.95
N LEU A 288 10.26 -17.27 3.63
CA LEU A 288 10.80 -16.16 4.42
C LEU A 288 10.16 -16.09 5.81
N LEU A 289 8.86 -16.38 5.93
CA LEU A 289 8.17 -16.44 7.22
C LEU A 289 8.63 -17.63 8.06
N ALA A 290 8.71 -18.83 7.48
CA ALA A 290 9.19 -20.02 8.18
C ALA A 290 10.65 -19.85 8.66
N GLY A 291 11.49 -19.19 7.86
CA GLY A 291 12.87 -18.87 8.21
C GLY A 291 13.06 -17.72 9.21
N SER A 292 11.99 -17.09 9.71
CA SER A 292 12.07 -15.89 10.55
C SER A 292 12.43 -16.15 12.04
N GLY A 293 12.87 -17.37 12.38
CA GLY A 293 13.22 -17.79 13.74
C GLY A 293 12.14 -18.64 14.41
N GLY A 294 12.20 -18.75 15.75
CA GLY A 294 11.32 -19.67 16.52
C GLY A 294 9.83 -19.44 16.27
N ALA A 295 9.36 -18.19 16.35
CA ALA A 295 7.95 -17.84 16.11
C ALA A 295 7.49 -18.16 14.68
N GLY A 296 8.37 -17.94 13.69
CA GLY A 296 8.12 -18.31 12.30
C GLY A 296 8.00 -19.81 12.12
N GLY A 297 8.94 -20.59 12.69
CA GLY A 297 8.90 -22.05 12.62
C GLY A 297 7.69 -22.66 13.32
N GLU A 298 7.36 -22.18 14.52
CA GLU A 298 6.17 -22.61 15.28
C GLU A 298 4.89 -22.40 14.48
N LEU A 299 4.76 -21.27 13.79
CA LEU A 299 3.59 -20.96 12.97
C LEU A 299 3.25 -22.10 11.99
N PHE A 300 4.26 -22.67 11.35
CA PHE A 300 4.09 -23.73 10.35
C PHE A 300 3.90 -25.12 10.97
N LEU A 301 4.43 -25.37 12.16
CA LEU A 301 4.19 -26.63 12.89
C LEU A 301 2.73 -26.75 13.35
N PHE A 302 2.08 -25.63 13.67
CA PHE A 302 0.69 -25.61 14.14
C PHE A 302 -0.34 -25.33 13.03
N LEU A 303 0.07 -24.98 11.81
CA LEU A 303 -0.84 -24.86 10.65
C LEU A 303 -1.32 -26.21 10.11
N THR A 304 -0.64 -27.30 10.47
CA THR A 304 -0.95 -28.67 10.02
C THR A 304 -1.75 -29.51 11.03
N GLY A 305 -2.18 -28.93 12.16
CA GLY A 305 -3.02 -29.56 13.19
C GLY A 305 -4.41 -28.98 13.21
#